data_AF-A0A351FMH0-F1
#
_entry.id   AF-A0A351FMH0-F1
#
_cell.length_a   1.000
_cell.length_b   1.000
_cell.length_c   1.000
_cell.angle_alpha   90.00
_cell.angle_beta   90.00
_cell.angle_gamma   90.00
#
_symmetry.space_group_name_H-M   'P 1'
#
loop_
_entity.id
_entity.type
_entity.pdbx_description
1 polymer ?
#
loop_
_entity_poly.entity_id
_entity_poly.type
_entity_poly.pdbx_seq_one_letter_code
_entity_poly.pdbx_strand_id
1 'polypeptide(L)'
;MEKAHQRGFIFLNVTQFCGAANDNILKQLLMFGLAAEGIWAEKLGVGGQAYASLCLAVPFVLLSGFTGQFSDRYSKRDLSIIVKLSEIFIAALAMLGLIFSSLWMVLGALILIAAQSAFFGPAKFGMLPELVPKNRLSRANGTLNMFTYLAVILGSALGGPLYDVYAPSV
;
A
#
# COMPACT_ATOMS: atom_id res chain seq x y z
N MET A 1 -9.36 22.93 18.58
CA MET A 1 -8.39 21.81 18.44
C MET A 1 -7.02 22.41 18.66
N GLU A 2 -6.27 21.88 19.61
CA GLU A 2 -4.88 22.28 19.83
C GLU A 2 -4.08 22.04 18.54
N LYS A 3 -3.26 23.01 18.12
CA LYS A 3 -2.57 23.00 16.81
C LYS A 3 -1.78 21.71 16.55
N ALA A 4 -1.28 21.05 17.60
CA ALA A 4 -0.54 19.80 17.53
C ALA A 4 -1.40 18.61 17.05
N HIS A 5 -2.61 18.44 17.59
CA HIS A 5 -3.54 17.37 17.22
C HIS A 5 -4.03 17.50 15.77
N GLN A 6 -4.28 18.74 15.31
CA GLN A 6 -4.67 19.02 13.93
C GLN A 6 -3.54 18.68 12.93
N ARG A 7 -2.28 18.98 13.28
CA ARG A 7 -1.11 18.60 12.48
C ARG A 7 -0.96 17.09 12.40
N GLY A 8 -1.09 16.37 13.52
CA GLY A 8 -1.00 14.91 13.56
C GLY A 8 -2.04 14.23 12.65
N PHE A 9 -3.29 14.70 12.65
CA PHE A 9 -4.32 14.19 11.75
C PHE A 9 -4.00 14.43 10.27
N ILE A 10 -3.48 15.61 9.91
CA ILE A 10 -3.07 15.92 8.53
C ILE A 10 -1.93 14.98 8.09
N PHE A 11 -0.88 14.83 8.91
CA PHE A 11 0.23 13.94 8.60
C PHE A 11 -0.21 12.49 8.44
N LEU A 12 -1.15 12.01 9.26
CA LEU A 12 -1.71 10.67 9.11
C LEU A 12 -2.41 10.49 7.76
N ASN A 13 -3.26 11.46 7.36
CA ASN A 13 -3.95 11.41 6.06
C ASN A 13 -2.97 11.42 4.89
N VAL A 14 -1.96 12.29 4.91
CA VAL A 14 -0.93 12.34 3.87
C VAL A 14 -0.15 11.03 3.79
N THR A 15 0.27 10.50 4.95
CA THR A 15 1.03 9.24 5.02
C THR A 15 0.25 8.06 4.48
N GLN A 16 -1.03 7.97 4.80
CA GLN A 16 -1.92 6.92 4.29
C GLN A 16 -2.22 7.11 2.81
N PHE A 17 -2.41 8.35 2.36
CA PHE A 17 -2.63 8.67 0.95
C PHE A 17 -1.42 8.23 0.10
N CYS A 18 -0.21 8.64 0.48
CA CYS A 18 1.00 8.28 -0.24
C CYS A 18 1.22 6.76 -0.27
N GLY A 19 1.03 6.08 0.87
CA GLY A 19 1.17 4.62 0.93
C GLY A 19 0.14 3.91 0.06
N ALA A 20 -1.15 4.26 0.18
CA ALA A 20 -2.19 3.65 -0.65
C ALA A 20 -1.99 3.92 -2.15
N ALA A 21 -1.53 5.11 -2.52
CA ALA A 21 -1.20 5.42 -3.92
C ALA A 21 -0.02 4.56 -4.41
N ASN A 22 1.07 4.48 -3.64
CA ASN A 22 2.24 3.66 -3.95
C ASN A 22 1.87 2.19 -4.17
N ASP A 23 1.11 1.60 -3.24
CA ASP A 23 0.70 0.20 -3.29
C ASP A 23 -0.10 -0.10 -4.56
N ASN A 24 -1.02 0.81 -4.91
CA ASN A 24 -1.85 0.64 -6.10
C ASN A 24 -1.10 0.91 -7.40
N ILE A 25 -0.13 1.83 -7.42
CA ILE A 25 0.74 2.03 -8.58
C ILE A 25 1.55 0.76 -8.84
N LEU A 26 2.23 0.21 -7.82
CA LEU A 26 3.03 -1.00 -7.99
C LEU A 26 2.17 -2.19 -8.42
N LYS A 27 1.02 -2.37 -7.76
CA LYS A 27 0.05 -3.41 -8.15
C LYS A 27 -0.35 -3.26 -9.61
N GLN A 28 -0.68 -2.05 -10.04
CA GLN A 28 -1.18 -1.81 -11.39
C GLN A 28 -0.07 -1.98 -12.46
N LEU A 29 1.15 -1.56 -12.18
CA LEU A 29 2.32 -1.85 -13.02
C LEU A 29 2.51 -3.36 -13.21
N LEU A 30 2.34 -4.13 -12.13
CA LEU A 30 2.45 -5.58 -12.15
C LEU A 30 1.28 -6.22 -12.95
N MET A 31 0.06 -5.69 -12.81
CA MET A 31 -1.09 -6.13 -13.61
C MET A 31 -0.86 -5.90 -15.10
N PHE A 32 -0.38 -4.72 -15.51
CA PHE A 32 -0.08 -4.43 -16.92
C PHE A 32 1.10 -5.26 -17.42
N GLY A 33 2.16 -5.43 -16.62
CA GLY A 33 3.29 -6.28 -16.98
C GLY A 33 2.94 -7.76 -17.15
N LEU A 34 1.90 -8.24 -16.45
CA LEU A 34 1.37 -9.61 -16.58
C LEU A 34 0.18 -9.73 -17.55
N ALA A 35 -0.23 -8.64 -18.19
CA ALA A 35 -1.26 -8.69 -19.23
C ALA A 35 -0.76 -9.49 -20.44
N ALA A 36 -1.65 -9.81 -21.38
CA ALA A 36 -1.30 -10.60 -22.57
C ALA A 36 -0.17 -9.97 -23.41
N GLU A 37 -0.13 -8.65 -23.46
CA GLU A 37 0.89 -7.84 -24.13
C GLU A 37 1.90 -7.26 -23.12
N GLY A 38 1.99 -7.83 -21.93
CA GLY A 38 2.90 -7.38 -20.89
C GLY A 38 4.31 -7.96 -21.03
N ILE A 39 5.32 -7.26 -20.52
CA ILE A 39 6.72 -7.74 -20.52
C ILE A 39 6.94 -9.07 -19.77
N TRP A 40 5.98 -9.48 -18.95
CA TRP A 40 5.98 -10.72 -18.17
C TRP A 40 4.82 -11.66 -18.53
N ALA A 41 4.13 -11.44 -19.66
CA ALA A 41 2.98 -12.23 -20.10
C ALA A 41 3.23 -13.76 -20.03
N GLU A 42 4.40 -14.20 -20.49
CA GLU A 42 4.76 -15.61 -20.58
C GLU A 42 5.28 -16.21 -19.26
N LYS A 43 5.56 -15.40 -18.23
CA LYS A 43 6.25 -15.85 -17.02
C LYS A 43 5.36 -16.66 -16.08
N LEU A 44 4.08 -16.32 -15.97
CA LEU A 44 3.11 -16.99 -15.10
C LEU A 44 2.00 -17.71 -15.89
N GLY A 45 2.03 -17.63 -17.22
CA GLY A 45 1.01 -18.22 -18.09
C GLY A 45 -0.35 -17.51 -18.03
N VAL A 46 -1.35 -18.16 -18.62
CA VAL A 46 -2.72 -17.63 -18.70
C VAL A 46 -3.27 -17.41 -17.29
N GLY A 47 -3.67 -16.17 -16.99
CA GLY A 47 -4.17 -15.78 -15.67
C GLY A 47 -3.09 -15.29 -14.68
N GLY A 48 -1.88 -14.96 -15.14
CA GLY A 48 -0.80 -14.37 -14.33
C GLY A 48 -1.26 -13.29 -13.34
N GLN A 49 -2.13 -12.39 -13.78
CA GLN A 49 -2.71 -11.31 -12.97
C GLN A 49 -3.49 -11.81 -11.74
N ALA A 50 -4.16 -12.96 -11.84
CA ALA A 50 -4.88 -13.56 -10.72
C ALA A 50 -3.91 -14.04 -9.64
N TYR A 51 -2.80 -14.68 -10.03
CA TYR A 51 -1.76 -15.10 -9.08
C TYR A 51 -1.13 -13.90 -8.37
N ALA A 52 -0.81 -12.83 -9.09
CA ALA A 52 -0.31 -11.60 -8.49
C ALA A 52 -1.32 -10.95 -7.52
N SER A 53 -2.62 -11.01 -7.83
CA SER A 53 -3.68 -10.54 -6.92
C SER A 53 -3.77 -11.39 -5.65
N LEU A 54 -3.59 -12.72 -5.76
CA LEU A 54 -3.51 -13.62 -4.61
C LEU A 54 -2.27 -13.36 -3.75
N CYS A 55 -1.12 -13.06 -4.36
CA CYS A 55 0.10 -12.67 -3.65
C CYS A 55 -0.09 -11.41 -2.80
N LEU A 56 -1.04 -10.53 -3.14
CA LEU A 56 -1.41 -9.39 -2.31
C LEU A 56 -2.46 -9.79 -1.26
N ALA A 57 -3.56 -10.43 -1.70
CA ALA A 57 -4.70 -10.70 -0.83
C ALA A 57 -4.38 -11.70 0.29
N VAL A 58 -3.68 -12.79 -0.01
CA VAL A 58 -3.45 -13.87 0.95
C VAL A 58 -2.59 -13.42 2.13
N PRO A 59 -1.39 -12.83 1.94
CA PRO A 59 -0.58 -12.35 3.07
C PRO A 59 -1.31 -11.27 3.87
N PHE A 60 -2.00 -10.34 3.19
CA PHE A 60 -2.75 -9.29 3.86
C PHE A 60 -3.83 -9.86 4.79
N VAL A 61 -4.67 -10.78 4.29
CA VAL A 61 -5.75 -11.40 5.07
C VAL A 61 -5.21 -12.27 6.21
N LEU A 62 -4.18 -13.08 5.95
CA LEU A 62 -3.59 -13.94 6.98
C LEU A 62 -2.95 -13.10 8.08
N LEU A 63 -2.19 -12.07 7.73
CA LEU A 63 -1.48 -11.25 8.71
C LEU A 63 -2.40 -10.29 9.45
N SER A 64 -3.43 -9.74 8.80
CA SER A 64 -4.31 -8.74 9.43
C SER A 64 -4.94 -9.22 10.75
N GLY A 65 -5.30 -10.51 10.85
CA GLY A 65 -5.76 -11.11 12.11
C GLY A 65 -4.70 -11.10 13.22
N PHE A 66 -3.43 -11.39 12.91
CA PHE A 66 -2.32 -11.35 13.87
C PHE A 66 -1.93 -9.92 14.25
N THR A 67 -1.95 -9.00 13.28
CA THR A 67 -1.51 -7.62 13.50
C THR A 67 -2.40 -6.86 14.48
N GLY A 68 -3.69 -7.20 14.60
CA GLY A 68 -4.60 -6.59 15.58
C GLY A 68 -4.10 -6.80 17.02
N GLN A 69 -3.84 -8.05 17.40
CA GLN A 69 -3.31 -8.40 18.72
C GLN A 69 -1.92 -7.80 18.97
N PHE A 70 -1.10 -7.71 17.91
CA PHE A 70 0.22 -7.11 18.00
C PHE A 70 0.12 -5.60 18.24
N SER A 71 -0.79 -4.90 17.55
CA SER A 71 -0.99 -3.46 17.69
C SER A 71 -1.54 -3.03 19.05
N ASP A 72 -2.19 -3.95 19.78
CA ASP A 72 -2.66 -3.69 21.15
C ASP A 72 -1.54 -3.76 22.19
N ARG A 73 -0.44 -4.50 21.90
CA ARG A 73 0.69 -4.68 22.82
C ARG A 73 1.82 -3.67 22.63
N TYR A 74 1.95 -3.11 21.43
CA TYR A 74 3.02 -2.17 21.08
C TYR A 74 2.50 -0.75 20.90
N SER A 75 3.38 0.23 21.11
CA SER A 75 3.09 1.64 20.82
C SER A 75 2.72 1.78 19.33
N LYS A 76 1.52 2.29 19.07
CA LYS A 76 0.99 2.53 17.71
C LYS A 76 1.93 3.39 16.89
N ARG A 77 2.57 4.37 17.54
CA ARG A 77 3.54 5.29 16.95
C ARG A 77 4.76 4.53 16.44
N ASP A 78 5.36 3.68 17.28
CA ASP A 78 6.59 2.97 16.94
C ASP A 78 6.32 1.94 15.83
N LEU A 79 5.18 1.25 15.91
CA LEU A 79 4.74 0.34 14.86
C LEU A 79 4.60 1.06 13.51
N SER A 80 3.95 2.22 13.48
CA SER A 80 3.82 3.01 12.25
C SER A 80 5.15 3.53 11.72
N ILE A 81 6.08 3.93 12.58
CA ILE A 81 7.42 4.35 12.14
C ILE A 81 8.16 3.18 11.50
N ILE A 82 8.18 2.00 12.13
CA ILE A 82 8.84 0.81 11.59
C ILE A 82 8.23 0.40 10.25
N VAL A 83 6.91 0.35 10.18
CA VAL A 83 6.14 0.01 8.98
C VAL A 83 6.44 1.01 7.84
N LYS A 84 6.53 2.31 8.14
CA LYS A 84 6.85 3.34 7.14
C LYS A 84 8.31 3.36 6.72
N LEU A 85 9.24 3.05 7.62
CA LEU A 85 10.65 2.86 7.24
C LEU A 85 10.81 1.63 6.34
N SER A 86 10.10 0.54 6.64
CA SER A 86 10.13 -0.67 5.82
C SER A 86 9.62 -0.43 4.40
N GLU A 87 8.63 0.47 4.24
CA GLU A 87 8.08 0.87 2.94
C GLU A 87 9.14 1.41 1.99
N ILE A 88 10.13 2.15 2.49
CA ILE A 88 11.23 2.71 1.67
C ILE A 88 12.08 1.57 1.09
N PHE A 89 12.42 0.57 1.91
CA PHE A 89 13.19 -0.59 1.46
C PHE A 89 12.41 -1.44 0.46
N ILE A 90 11.10 -1.60 0.69
CA ILE A 90 10.22 -2.35 -0.22
C ILE A 90 10.07 -1.62 -1.56
N ALA A 91 9.91 -0.29 -1.54
CA ALA A 91 9.87 0.52 -2.75
C ALA A 91 11.20 0.47 -3.52
N ALA A 92 12.34 0.49 -2.81
CA ALA A 92 13.65 0.30 -3.44
C ALA A 92 13.78 -1.09 -4.08
N LEU A 93 13.32 -2.15 -3.41
CA LEU A 93 13.30 -3.50 -3.96
C LEU A 93 12.41 -3.59 -5.21
N ALA A 94 11.22 -2.97 -5.17
CA ALA A 94 10.32 -2.90 -6.32
C ALA A 94 10.99 -2.18 -7.50
N MET A 95 11.63 -1.03 -7.23
CA MET A 95 12.33 -0.25 -8.25
C MET A 95 13.50 -1.03 -8.86
N LEU A 96 14.30 -1.73 -8.06
CA LEU A 96 15.35 -2.62 -8.57
C LEU A 96 14.75 -3.76 -9.40
N GLY A 97 13.64 -4.33 -8.96
CA GLY A 97 12.91 -5.36 -9.73
C GLY A 97 12.46 -4.86 -11.09
N LEU A 98 11.97 -3.61 -11.19
CA LEU A 98 11.62 -2.97 -12.45
C LEU A 98 12.87 -2.70 -13.31
N ILE A 99 13.94 -2.14 -12.75
CA ILE A 99 15.19 -1.85 -13.50
C ILE A 99 15.79 -3.12 -14.10
N PHE A 100 15.78 -4.23 -13.35
CA PHE A 100 16.28 -5.52 -13.83
C PHE A 100 15.23 -6.36 -14.57
N SER A 101 14.04 -5.82 -14.83
CA SER A 101 12.89 -6.52 -15.44
C SER A 101 12.57 -7.87 -14.77
N SER A 102 12.84 -7.99 -13.47
CA SER A 102 12.70 -9.21 -12.68
C SER A 102 11.33 -9.29 -12.03
N LEU A 103 10.42 -10.04 -12.65
CA LEU A 103 9.08 -10.29 -12.13
C LEU A 103 9.10 -10.75 -10.66
N TRP A 104 10.01 -11.65 -10.30
CA TRP A 104 10.07 -12.24 -8.97
C TRP A 104 10.43 -11.21 -7.88
N MET A 105 11.29 -10.22 -8.20
CA MET A 105 11.61 -9.13 -7.29
C MET A 105 10.41 -8.21 -7.09
N VAL A 106 9.69 -7.89 -8.17
CA VAL A 106 8.49 -7.03 -8.10
C VAL A 106 7.35 -7.74 -7.36
N LEU A 107 7.14 -9.03 -7.61
CA LEU A 107 6.18 -9.86 -6.85
C LEU A 107 6.56 -9.98 -5.37
N GLY A 108 7.84 -10.20 -5.08
CA GLY A 108 8.35 -10.23 -3.72
C GLY A 108 8.09 -8.90 -2.99
N ALA A 109 8.35 -7.78 -3.67
CA ALA A 109 8.02 -6.46 -3.14
C ALA A 109 6.50 -6.28 -2.93
N LEU A 110 5.65 -6.76 -3.84
CA LEU A 110 4.19 -6.72 -3.69
C LEU A 110 3.70 -7.50 -2.46
N ILE A 111 4.27 -8.69 -2.21
CA ILE A 111 3.98 -9.51 -1.01
C ILE A 111 4.41 -8.76 0.26
N LEU A 112 5.59 -8.14 0.25
CA LEU A 112 6.08 -7.36 1.38
C LEU A 112 5.21 -6.12 1.63
N ILE A 113 4.75 -5.44 0.58
CA ILE A 113 3.75 -4.36 0.70
C ILE A 113 2.48 -4.90 1.36
N ALA A 114 1.95 -6.04 0.93
CA ALA A 114 0.75 -6.61 1.51
C ALA A 114 0.90 -6.89 3.02
N ALA A 115 2.06 -7.42 3.42
CA ALA A 115 2.39 -7.61 4.84
C ALA A 115 2.45 -6.26 5.58
N GLN A 116 3.20 -5.30 5.05
CA GLN A 116 3.35 -3.95 5.61
C GLN A 116 2.00 -3.25 5.79
N SER A 117 1.14 -3.30 4.78
CA SER A 117 -0.19 -2.70 4.78
C SER A 117 -1.11 -3.34 5.83
N ALA A 118 -0.96 -4.65 6.10
CA ALA A 118 -1.69 -5.31 7.18
C ALA A 118 -1.31 -4.75 8.56
N PHE A 119 -0.02 -4.48 8.82
CA PHE A 119 0.44 -3.87 10.08
C PHE A 119 0.04 -2.39 10.20
N PHE A 120 0.00 -1.65 9.10
CA PHE A 120 -0.37 -0.23 9.13
C PHE A 120 -1.85 -0.02 9.48
N GLY A 121 -2.73 -0.96 9.10
CA GLY A 121 -4.18 -0.89 9.28
C GLY A 121 -4.65 -0.65 10.73
N PRO A 122 -4.28 -1.51 11.68
CA PRO A 122 -4.63 -1.31 13.09
C PRO A 122 -3.99 -0.05 13.69
N ALA A 123 -2.76 0.26 13.32
CA ALA A 123 -2.03 1.42 13.84
C ALA A 123 -2.74 2.74 13.49
N LYS A 124 -3.17 2.93 12.24
CA LYS A 124 -3.85 4.16 11.80
C LYS A 124 -5.20 4.37 12.52
N PHE A 125 -6.00 3.32 12.67
CA PHE A 125 -7.30 3.42 13.34
C PHE A 125 -7.15 3.55 14.85
N GLY A 126 -6.06 3.02 15.41
CA GLY A 126 -5.69 3.22 16.81
C GLY A 126 -5.24 4.65 17.12
N MET A 127 -4.57 5.35 16.20
CA MET A 127 -4.13 6.74 16.39
C MET A 127 -5.27 7.75 16.22
N LEU A 128 -6.24 7.43 15.37
CA LEU A 128 -7.37 8.32 15.08
C LEU A 128 -8.11 8.83 16.35
N PRO A 129 -8.48 7.98 17.34
CA PRO A 129 -9.09 8.43 18.59
C PRO A 129 -8.19 9.26 19.51
N GLU A 130 -6.87 9.17 19.33
CA GLU A 130 -5.91 10.01 20.06
C GLU A 130 -5.75 11.38 19.39
N LEU A 131 -6.01 11.48 18.08
CA LEU A 131 -5.82 12.70 17.29
C LEU A 131 -7.05 13.61 17.23
N VAL A 132 -8.25 13.08 17.43
CA VAL A 132 -9.50 13.85 17.32
C VAL A 132 -10.46 13.57 18.49
N PRO A 133 -11.25 14.58 18.93
CA PRO A 133 -12.23 14.40 20.00
C PRO A 133 -13.35 13.44 19.57
N LYS A 134 -13.93 12.73 20.54
CA LYS A 134 -14.93 11.66 20.32
C LYS A 134 -16.09 12.09 19.42
N ASN A 135 -16.59 13.31 19.58
CA ASN A 135 -17.68 13.87 18.76
C ASN A 135 -17.35 14.09 17.28
N ARG A 136 -16.07 14.06 16.90
CA ARG A 136 -15.59 14.22 15.52
C ARG A 136 -15.01 12.94 14.94
N LEU A 137 -14.97 11.83 15.69
CA LEU A 137 -14.34 10.58 15.25
C LEU A 137 -14.95 10.03 13.96
N SER A 138 -16.28 9.99 13.86
CA SER A 138 -16.96 9.49 12.65
C SER A 138 -16.58 10.32 11.41
N ARG A 139 -16.58 11.65 11.54
CA ARG A 139 -16.18 12.56 10.45
C ARG A 139 -14.70 12.41 10.08
N ALA A 140 -13.83 12.24 11.07
CA ALA A 140 -12.40 12.03 10.83
C ALA A 140 -12.13 10.67 10.15
N ASN A 141 -12.84 9.62 10.55
CA ASN A 141 -12.80 8.30 9.91
C ASN A 141 -13.28 8.36 8.46
N GLY A 142 -14.40 9.05 8.20
CA GLY A 142 -14.90 9.28 6.85
C GLY A 142 -13.87 10.02 5.98
N THR A 143 -13.22 11.05 6.51
CA THR A 143 -12.15 11.78 5.82
C THR A 143 -10.97 10.86 5.50
N LEU A 144 -10.50 10.10 6.48
CA LEU A 144 -9.37 9.17 6.33
C LEU A 144 -9.63 8.12 5.22
N ASN A 145 -10.83 7.53 5.22
CA ASN A 145 -11.22 6.58 4.19
C ASN A 145 -11.39 7.24 2.82
N MET A 146 -11.94 8.46 2.77
CA MET A 146 -12.05 9.22 1.51
C MET A 146 -10.67 9.45 0.86
N PHE A 147 -9.68 9.90 1.64
CA PHE A 147 -8.30 10.06 1.13
C PHE A 147 -7.72 8.73 0.65
N THR A 148 -8.02 7.63 1.33
CA THR A 148 -7.56 6.29 0.92
C THR A 148 -8.14 5.87 -0.41
N TYR A 149 -9.46 6.01 -0.58
CA TYR A 149 -10.09 5.68 -1.84
C TYR A 149 -9.60 6.59 -2.97
N LEU A 150 -9.41 7.88 -2.70
CA LEU A 150 -8.84 8.80 -3.67
C LEU A 150 -7.42 8.36 -4.09
N ALA A 151 -6.59 7.94 -3.14
CA ALA A 151 -5.27 7.40 -3.41
C ALA A 151 -5.30 6.12 -4.24
N VAL A 152 -6.21 5.18 -3.93
CA VAL A 152 -6.41 3.93 -4.68
C VAL A 152 -6.81 4.24 -6.12
N ILE A 153 -7.77 5.14 -6.33
CA ILE A 153 -8.25 5.56 -7.65
C ILE A 153 -7.10 6.20 -8.44
N LEU A 154 -6.41 7.18 -7.86
CA LEU A 154 -5.31 7.86 -8.53
C LEU A 154 -4.14 6.91 -8.83
N GLY A 155 -3.77 6.06 -7.88
CA GLY A 155 -2.71 5.08 -8.09
C GLY A 155 -3.05 4.07 -9.18
N SER A 156 -4.28 3.59 -9.22
CA SER A 156 -4.76 2.69 -10.28
C SER A 156 -4.82 3.39 -11.64
N ALA A 157 -5.27 4.65 -11.68
CA ALA A 157 -5.34 5.44 -12.91
C ALA A 157 -3.94 5.78 -13.47
N LEU A 158 -2.97 6.06 -12.59
CA LEU A 158 -1.59 6.35 -12.98
C LEU A 158 -0.81 5.12 -13.42
N GLY A 159 -1.24 3.91 -13.04
CA GLY A 159 -0.51 2.68 -13.36
C GLY A 159 -0.35 2.42 -14.86
N GLY A 160 -1.34 2.78 -15.69
CA GLY A 160 -1.26 2.62 -17.15
C GLY A 160 -0.22 3.54 -17.78
N PRO A 161 -0.37 4.87 -17.65
CA PRO A 161 0.62 5.82 -18.18
C PRO A 161 2.05 5.58 -17.66
N LEU A 162 2.20 5.17 -16.40
CA LEU A 162 3.52 4.82 -15.84
C LEU A 162 4.08 3.54 -16.44
N TYR A 163 3.22 2.54 -16.72
CA TYR A 163 3.64 1.33 -17.41
C TYR A 163 4.11 1.63 -18.83
N ASP A 164 3.37 2.47 -19.58
CA ASP A 164 3.74 2.86 -20.94
C ASP A 164 5.09 3.59 -20.98
N VAL A 165 5.40 4.41 -19.98
CA VAL A 165 6.72 5.07 -19.87
C VAL A 165 7.83 4.09 -19.52
N TYR A 166 7.51 3.05 -18.74
CA TYR A 166 8.47 2.03 -18.31
C TYR A 166 8.76 0.99 -19.40
N ALA A 167 7.73 0.55 -20.12
CA ALA A 167 7.80 -0.38 -21.24
C ALA A 167 7.14 0.24 -22.49
N PRO A 168 7.70 1.34 -23.03
CA PRO A 168 7.19 1.91 -24.28
C PRO A 168 7.49 0.90 -25.38
N SER A 169 6.47 0.43 -26.08
CA SER A 169 6.53 -0.62 -27.13
C SER A 169 6.55 -2.08 -26.66
N VAL A 170 5.47 -2.49 -25.97
CA VAL A 170 4.69 -3.63 -26.51
C VAL A 170 3.53 -3.07 -27.30
#